data_AF-A0A3C1LYQ7-F1
#
_entry.id   AF-A0A3C1LYQ7-F1
#
_cell.length_a   1.000
_cell.length_b   1.000
_cell.length_c   1.000
_cell.angle_alpha   90.00
_cell.angle_beta   90.00
_cell.angle_gamma   90.00
#
_symmetry.space_group_name_H-M   'P 1'
#
loop_
_entity.id
_entity.type
_entity.pdbx_description
1 polymer ?
#
loop_
_entity_poly.entity_id
_entity_poly.type
_entity_poly.pdbx_seq_one_letter_code
_entity_poly.pdbx_strand_id
1 'polypeptide(L)'
;PRVDIVAVNVDDDIDSITLKIFSERFSRIPVYEKSIDRIIGILNTRIFLEYLVRNIKIDLRAIITKCLYVHRSMKISTLLNEFKRHKMHMAVVTDDYGGTMGIVTMEDILEELVGDIWDEYDEIVHGITELGANAYEVSGDLNIYEMFEYIGVSAKNFESSYNTMSGWALEEFEHIPQVGESFDYKNLHITVTSIEDNRITKLKVEVAEQTNDNTDSEEEGY
;
A
#
# COMPACT_ATOMS: atom_id res chain seq x y z
N PRO A 1 4.50 3.69 -7.28
CA PRO A 1 4.20 3.95 -8.71
C PRO A 1 5.21 4.94 -9.32
N ARG A 2 5.16 5.32 -10.62
CA ARG A 2 6.16 6.22 -11.25
C ARG A 2 6.43 7.49 -10.44
N VAL A 3 5.38 8.11 -9.92
CA VAL A 3 5.44 9.38 -9.18
C VAL A 3 6.19 9.24 -7.84
N ASP A 4 6.24 8.03 -7.29
CA ASP A 4 6.90 7.71 -6.02
C ASP A 4 8.32 7.15 -6.22
N ILE A 5 8.79 7.04 -7.47
CA ILE A 5 10.14 6.51 -7.73
C ILE A 5 11.17 7.53 -7.28
N VAL A 6 11.90 7.20 -6.24
CA VAL A 6 13.20 7.82 -5.96
C VAL A 6 14.24 7.23 -6.90
N ALA A 7 14.80 8.07 -7.77
CA ALA A 7 15.87 7.71 -8.69
C ALA A 7 16.97 8.78 -8.74
N VAL A 8 18.14 8.39 -9.27
CA VAL A 8 19.29 9.28 -9.48
C VAL A 8 19.64 9.35 -10.97
N ASN A 9 20.06 10.53 -11.44
CA ASN A 9 20.59 10.66 -12.78
C ASN A 9 22.06 10.21 -12.76
N VAL A 10 22.48 9.49 -13.80
CA VAL A 10 23.88 9.04 -13.95
C VAL A 10 24.88 10.20 -14.05
N ASP A 11 24.41 11.37 -14.47
CA ASP A 11 25.23 12.58 -14.63
C ASP A 11 25.13 13.54 -13.44
N ASP A 12 24.40 13.18 -12.37
CA ASP A 12 24.37 13.95 -11.12
C ASP A 12 25.73 13.91 -10.40
N ASP A 13 26.05 14.97 -9.66
CA ASP A 13 27.26 15.00 -8.84
C ASP A 13 27.15 14.05 -7.62
N ILE A 14 28.31 13.58 -7.16
CA ILE A 14 28.39 12.58 -6.08
C ILE A 14 27.80 13.11 -4.77
N ASP A 15 27.90 14.41 -4.48
CA ASP A 15 27.38 15.00 -3.24
C ASP A 15 25.84 15.02 -3.25
N SER A 16 25.24 15.41 -4.37
CA SER A 16 23.79 15.35 -4.58
C SER A 16 23.24 13.93 -4.49
N ILE A 17 23.92 12.95 -5.10
CA ILE A 17 23.54 11.53 -4.98
C ILE A 17 23.65 11.07 -3.53
N THR A 18 24.72 11.46 -2.84
CA THR A 18 24.97 11.12 -1.43
C THR A 18 23.85 11.66 -0.53
N LEU A 19 23.47 12.93 -0.69
CA LEU A 19 22.38 13.55 0.07
C LEU A 19 21.06 12.80 -0.12
N LYS A 20 20.72 12.44 -1.37
CA LYS A 20 19.50 11.68 -1.68
C LYS A 20 19.52 10.28 -1.07
N ILE A 21 20.66 9.59 -1.09
CA ILE A 21 20.79 8.27 -0.44
C ILE A 21 20.52 8.36 1.07
N PHE A 22 21.01 9.42 1.72
CA PHE A 22 20.81 9.61 3.17
C PHE A 22 19.38 10.02 3.54
N SER A 23 18.67 10.79 2.71
CA SER A 23 17.29 11.20 3.00
C SER A 23 16.31 10.04 2.87
N GLU A 24 16.43 9.25 1.79
CA GLU A 24 15.41 8.26 1.41
C GLU A 24 15.66 6.86 2.00
N ARG A 25 16.89 6.56 2.45
CA ARG A 25 17.26 5.30 3.14
C ARG A 25 16.96 4.00 2.37
N PHE A 26 16.78 4.06 1.05
CA PHE A 26 16.61 2.86 0.23
C PHE A 26 17.90 2.05 0.05
N SER A 27 17.75 0.72 -0.03
CA SER A 27 18.87 -0.20 -0.29
C SER A 27 19.30 -0.21 -1.76
N ARG A 28 18.36 0.09 -2.66
CA ARG A 28 18.50 0.03 -4.11
C ARG A 28 17.79 1.22 -4.74
N ILE A 29 18.45 1.92 -5.65
CA ILE A 29 17.92 3.11 -6.30
C ILE A 29 18.09 2.96 -7.82
N PRO A 30 17.01 3.12 -8.62
CA PRO A 30 17.13 3.19 -10.07
C PRO A 30 18.04 4.35 -10.52
N VAL A 31 18.90 4.06 -11.48
CA VAL A 31 19.76 5.05 -12.14
C VAL A 31 19.27 5.25 -13.56
N TYR A 32 18.98 6.49 -13.93
CA TYR A 32 18.47 6.82 -15.26
C TYR A 32 19.43 7.72 -16.04
N GLU A 33 19.25 7.77 -17.36
CA GLU A 33 19.99 8.67 -18.25
C GLU A 33 19.03 9.47 -19.12
N LYS A 34 19.13 10.81 -19.07
CA LYS A 34 18.26 11.80 -19.76
C LYS A 34 16.81 11.87 -19.27
N SER A 35 16.14 10.72 -19.12
CA SER A 35 14.76 10.64 -18.65
C SER A 35 14.59 9.43 -17.73
N ILE A 36 13.65 9.54 -16.78
CA ILE A 36 13.24 8.42 -15.92
C ILE A 36 12.70 7.22 -16.71
N ASP A 37 12.25 7.44 -17.94
CA ASP A 37 11.85 6.37 -18.86
C ASP A 37 13.02 5.51 -19.35
N ARG A 38 14.26 5.95 -19.09
CA ARG A 38 15.48 5.27 -19.49
C ARG A 38 16.32 4.93 -18.26
N ILE A 39 15.87 3.94 -17.50
CA ILE A 39 16.64 3.34 -16.42
C ILE A 39 17.79 2.51 -17.02
N ILE A 40 19.03 2.89 -16.73
CA ILE A 40 20.23 2.22 -17.24
C ILE A 40 20.76 1.16 -16.27
N GLY A 41 20.31 1.16 -15.01
CA GLY A 41 20.65 0.16 -14.02
C GLY A 41 20.13 0.51 -12.63
N ILE A 42 20.51 -0.30 -11.66
CA ILE A 42 20.17 -0.15 -10.24
C ILE A 42 21.46 0.06 -9.45
N LEU A 43 21.49 1.10 -8.63
CA LEU A 43 22.57 1.38 -7.69
C LEU A 43 22.29 0.69 -6.35
N ASN A 44 23.25 -0.09 -5.86
CA ASN A 44 23.23 -0.57 -4.48
C ASN A 44 23.87 0.49 -3.57
N THR A 45 23.11 1.04 -2.64
CA THR A 45 23.56 2.16 -1.79
C THR A 45 24.69 1.75 -0.85
N ARG A 46 24.75 0.49 -0.40
CA ARG A 46 25.88 -0.03 0.39
C ARG A 46 27.19 0.01 -0.38
N ILE A 47 27.18 -0.39 -1.66
CA ILE A 47 28.38 -0.36 -2.52
C ILE A 47 28.83 1.08 -2.74
N PHE A 48 27.90 1.99 -3.05
CA PHE A 48 28.19 3.41 -3.23
C PHE A 48 28.84 4.01 -1.98
N LEU A 49 28.26 3.77 -0.80
CA LEU A 49 28.77 4.27 0.47
C LEU A 49 30.13 3.65 0.83
N GLU A 50 30.37 2.38 0.49
CA GLU A 50 31.69 1.76 0.68
C GLU A 50 32.75 2.50 -0.15
N TYR A 51 32.47 2.80 -1.42
CA TYR A 51 33.41 3.54 -2.28
C TYR A 51 33.68 4.94 -1.73
N LEU A 52 32.63 5.62 -1.27
CA LEU A 52 32.72 6.94 -0.67
C LEU A 52 33.61 6.95 0.57
N VAL A 53 33.35 6.06 1.53
CA VAL A 53 34.11 5.97 2.80
C VAL A 53 35.57 5.56 2.55
N ARG A 54 35.83 4.73 1.55
CA ARG A 54 37.18 4.27 1.20
C ARG A 54 37.93 5.25 0.28
N ASN A 55 37.34 6.41 -0.05
CA ASN A 55 37.89 7.39 -1.00
C ASN A 55 38.25 6.77 -2.36
N ILE A 56 37.48 5.78 -2.80
CA ILE A 56 37.62 5.19 -4.14
C ILE A 56 36.86 6.07 -5.11
N LYS A 57 37.46 6.37 -6.28
CA LYS A 57 36.78 7.12 -7.33
C LYS A 57 35.48 6.40 -7.73
N ILE A 58 34.36 7.09 -7.55
CA ILE A 58 33.04 6.57 -7.93
C ILE A 58 32.82 6.82 -9.42
N ASP A 59 32.67 5.74 -10.18
CA ASP A 59 32.09 5.75 -11.52
C ASP A 59 30.74 5.05 -11.45
N LEU A 60 29.66 5.84 -11.50
CA LEU A 60 28.30 5.31 -11.34
C LEU A 60 28.00 4.19 -12.35
N ARG A 61 28.43 4.36 -13.61
CA ARG A 61 28.18 3.36 -14.67
C ARG A 61 28.88 2.04 -14.41
N ALA A 62 30.00 2.07 -13.69
CA ALA A 62 30.76 0.86 -13.34
C ALA A 62 30.17 0.11 -12.14
N ILE A 63 29.46 0.80 -11.24
CA ILE A 63 28.94 0.20 -9.99
C ILE A 63 27.44 -0.13 -10.03
N ILE A 64 26.71 0.32 -11.05
CA ILE A 64 25.31 -0.07 -11.25
C ILE A 64 25.21 -1.49 -11.78
N THR A 65 24.17 -2.19 -11.35
CA THR A 65 23.81 -3.50 -11.89
C THR A 65 22.68 -3.38 -12.90
N LYS A 66 22.65 -4.26 -13.91
CA LYS A 66 21.58 -4.27 -14.92
C LYS A 66 20.21 -4.40 -14.24
N CYS A 67 19.23 -3.61 -14.69
CA CYS A 67 17.85 -3.71 -14.23
C CYS A 67 17.04 -4.71 -15.09
N LEU A 68 16.07 -5.37 -14.46
CA LEU A 68 15.10 -6.21 -15.14
C LEU A 68 13.95 -5.32 -15.61
N TYR A 69 13.52 -5.48 -16.85
CA TYR A 69 12.37 -4.79 -17.41
C TYR A 69 11.22 -5.78 -17.58
N VAL A 70 10.03 -5.39 -17.13
CA VAL A 70 8.85 -6.25 -17.16
C VAL A 70 7.64 -5.47 -17.64
N HIS A 71 6.81 -6.11 -18.44
CA HIS A 71 5.57 -5.49 -18.90
C HIS A 71 4.52 -5.50 -17.79
N ARG A 72 3.67 -4.47 -17.72
CA ARG A 72 2.57 -4.37 -16.74
C ARG A 72 1.61 -5.57 -16.72
N SER A 73 1.53 -6.32 -17.82
CA SER A 73 0.68 -7.51 -17.92
C SER A 73 1.35 -8.80 -17.39
N MET A 74 2.62 -8.74 -16.96
CA MET A 74 3.33 -9.90 -16.43
C MET A 74 2.72 -10.31 -15.08
N LYS A 75 2.43 -11.60 -14.93
CA LYS A 75 1.92 -12.13 -13.66
C LYS A 75 2.99 -12.07 -12.56
N ILE A 76 2.57 -11.75 -11.34
CA ILE A 76 3.42 -11.70 -10.15
C ILE A 76 4.18 -13.02 -9.94
N SER A 77 3.53 -14.17 -10.13
CA SER A 77 4.17 -15.49 -10.01
C SER A 77 5.28 -15.72 -11.05
N THR A 78 5.12 -15.19 -12.26
CA THR A 78 6.17 -15.20 -13.29
C THR A 78 7.32 -14.29 -12.88
N LEU A 79 7.01 -13.08 -12.40
CA LEU A 79 8.02 -12.13 -11.94
C LEU A 79 8.85 -12.65 -10.76
N LEU A 80 8.22 -13.33 -9.79
CA LEU A 80 8.94 -13.99 -8.70
C LEU A 80 9.98 -15.00 -9.22
N ASN A 81 9.60 -15.78 -10.25
CA ASN A 81 10.51 -16.74 -10.87
C ASN A 81 11.65 -16.05 -11.63
N GLU A 82 11.38 -14.90 -12.29
CA GLU A 82 12.42 -14.08 -12.91
C GLU A 82 13.43 -13.56 -11.88
N PHE A 83 12.94 -13.06 -10.75
CA PHE A 83 13.77 -12.60 -9.65
C PHE A 83 14.63 -13.72 -9.05
N LYS A 84 14.04 -14.89 -8.78
CA LYS A 84 14.79 -16.06 -8.28
C LYS A 84 15.85 -16.52 -9.28
N ARG A 85 15.52 -16.57 -10.57
CA ARG A 85 16.44 -17.04 -11.62
C ARG A 85 17.62 -16.11 -11.82
N HIS A 86 17.38 -14.79 -11.83
CA HIS A 86 18.43 -13.79 -12.07
C HIS A 86 19.10 -13.29 -10.79
N LYS A 87 18.64 -13.73 -9.60
CA LYS A 87 19.08 -13.24 -8.29
C LYS A 87 18.93 -11.71 -8.18
N MET A 88 17.77 -11.22 -8.61
CA MET A 88 17.42 -9.80 -8.62
C MET A 88 16.28 -9.53 -7.63
N HIS A 89 16.19 -8.30 -7.16
CA HIS A 89 15.20 -7.88 -6.15
C HIS A 89 14.36 -6.67 -6.59
N MET A 90 14.56 -6.19 -7.82
CA MET A 90 13.86 -5.01 -8.33
C MET A 90 13.74 -5.11 -9.84
N ALA A 91 12.56 -4.76 -10.35
CA ALA A 91 12.29 -4.62 -11.78
C ALA A 91 11.66 -3.25 -12.06
N VAL A 92 11.90 -2.76 -13.27
CA VAL A 92 11.23 -1.60 -13.85
C VAL A 92 10.01 -2.09 -14.61
N VAL A 93 8.84 -1.54 -14.28
CA VAL A 93 7.58 -1.88 -14.93
C VAL A 93 7.34 -0.93 -16.09
N THR A 94 7.07 -1.47 -17.28
CA THR A 94 6.81 -0.67 -18.49
C THR A 94 5.43 -0.91 -19.06
N ASP A 95 4.95 0.08 -19.80
CA ASP A 95 3.76 -0.02 -20.64
C ASP A 95 4.07 -0.53 -22.06
N ASP A 96 3.04 -0.55 -22.91
CA ASP A 96 3.11 -1.00 -24.30
C ASP A 96 3.94 -0.06 -25.21
N TYR A 97 4.24 1.14 -24.75
CA TYR A 97 4.98 2.18 -25.48
C TYR A 97 6.43 2.32 -24.99
N GLY A 98 6.84 1.51 -24.02
CA GLY A 98 8.17 1.55 -23.40
C GLY A 98 8.34 2.65 -22.35
N GLY A 99 7.25 3.29 -21.92
CA GLY A 99 7.25 4.23 -20.82
C GLY A 99 7.40 3.51 -19.49
N THR A 100 8.14 4.13 -18.56
CA THR A 100 8.27 3.60 -17.19
C THR A 100 7.02 3.95 -16.39
N MET A 101 6.33 2.91 -15.92
CA MET A 101 5.14 2.99 -15.08
C MET A 101 5.45 2.98 -13.58
N GLY A 102 6.57 2.39 -13.20
CA GLY A 102 6.86 2.09 -11.81
C GLY A 102 8.09 1.21 -11.65
N ILE A 103 8.38 0.88 -10.40
CA ILE A 103 9.24 -0.23 -10.02
C ILE A 103 8.42 -1.21 -9.18
N VAL A 104 8.89 -2.45 -9.13
CA VAL A 104 8.36 -3.50 -8.26
C VAL A 104 9.54 -4.23 -7.63
N THR A 105 9.43 -4.53 -6.35
CA THR A 105 10.49 -5.18 -5.56
C THR A 105 10.15 -6.63 -5.25
N MET A 106 11.14 -7.41 -4.81
CA MET A 106 10.88 -8.76 -4.33
C MET A 106 10.02 -8.73 -3.08
N GLU A 107 10.23 -7.72 -2.25
CA GLU A 107 9.51 -7.44 -1.03
C GLU A 107 8.01 -7.23 -1.35
N ASP A 108 7.66 -6.37 -2.31
CA ASP A 108 6.27 -6.15 -2.75
C ASP A 108 5.61 -7.46 -3.23
N ILE A 109 6.35 -8.29 -3.97
CA ILE A 109 5.84 -9.57 -4.47
C ILE A 109 5.62 -10.57 -3.34
N LEU A 110 6.52 -10.59 -2.36
CA LEU A 110 6.38 -11.47 -1.21
C LEU A 110 5.20 -11.02 -0.36
N GLU A 111 5.04 -9.72 -0.13
CA GLU A 111 3.88 -9.14 0.56
C GLU A 111 2.57 -9.55 -0.12
N GLU A 112 2.46 -9.42 -1.45
CA GLU A 112 1.26 -9.82 -2.20
C GLU A 112 0.99 -11.34 -2.19
N LEU A 113 2.02 -12.17 -2.07
CA LEU A 113 1.88 -13.63 -2.10
C LEU A 113 1.72 -14.26 -0.73
N VAL A 114 2.32 -13.66 0.29
CA VAL A 114 2.36 -14.15 1.66
C VAL A 114 1.30 -13.47 2.50
N GLY A 115 0.95 -12.20 2.21
CA GLY A 115 0.43 -11.28 3.23
C GLY A 115 1.48 -11.06 4.32
N ASP A 116 1.11 -10.46 5.45
CA ASP A 116 1.94 -10.65 6.66
C ASP A 116 1.91 -12.13 7.07
N ILE A 117 3.05 -12.63 7.52
CA ILE A 117 3.16 -14.00 8.05
C ILE A 117 2.52 -14.01 9.44
N TRP A 118 1.26 -14.43 9.51
CA TRP A 118 0.50 -14.55 10.75
C TRP A 118 0.73 -15.92 11.39
N ASP A 119 0.96 -15.93 12.71
CA ASP A 119 1.00 -17.16 13.54
C ASP A 119 -0.41 -17.80 13.60
N GLU A 120 -0.52 -19.07 14.02
CA GLU A 120 -1.79 -19.83 14.09
C GLU A 120 -2.85 -19.20 15.03
N TYR A 121 -2.54 -18.06 15.66
CA TYR A 121 -3.36 -17.32 16.62
C TYR A 121 -3.60 -15.85 16.25
N ASP A 122 -3.05 -15.33 15.14
CA ASP A 122 -3.16 -13.91 14.79
C ASP A 122 -4.28 -13.66 13.76
N GLU A 123 -5.43 -13.16 14.22
CA GLU A 123 -6.38 -12.42 13.36
C GLU A 123 -6.05 -10.93 13.43
N ILE A 124 -5.22 -10.44 12.52
CA ILE A 124 -5.10 -9.00 12.26
C ILE A 124 -5.26 -8.78 10.75
N VAL A 125 -6.46 -8.33 10.36
CA VAL A 125 -6.71 -7.87 9.00
C VAL A 125 -5.98 -6.54 8.81
N HIS A 126 -5.17 -6.42 7.75
CA HIS A 126 -4.44 -5.18 7.46
C HIS A 126 -5.38 -3.99 7.42
N GLY A 127 -5.07 -2.97 8.22
CA GLY A 127 -5.90 -1.77 8.28
C GLY A 127 -7.16 -1.93 9.12
N ILE A 128 -7.29 -2.94 9.98
CA ILE A 128 -8.28 -3.00 11.07
C ILE A 128 -7.53 -3.18 12.40
N THR A 129 -7.88 -2.38 13.40
CA THR A 129 -7.35 -2.46 14.76
C THR A 129 -8.51 -2.45 15.74
N GLU A 130 -8.66 -3.52 16.52
CA GLU A 130 -9.68 -3.58 17.57
C GLU A 130 -9.37 -2.56 18.69
N LEU A 131 -10.35 -1.71 19.00
CA LEU A 131 -10.30 -0.76 20.12
C LEU A 131 -11.12 -1.27 21.32
N GLY A 132 -11.97 -2.27 21.13
CA GLY A 132 -12.84 -2.87 22.14
C GLY A 132 -13.87 -3.82 21.51
N ALA A 133 -14.77 -4.38 22.33
CA ALA A 133 -15.67 -5.47 21.95
C ALA A 133 -16.54 -5.23 20.70
N ASN A 134 -16.78 -3.97 20.32
CA ASN A 134 -17.59 -3.58 19.16
C ASN A 134 -17.04 -2.29 18.51
N ALA A 135 -15.74 -2.02 18.65
CA ALA A 135 -15.15 -0.78 18.18
C ALA A 135 -13.83 -1.06 17.47
N TYR A 136 -13.68 -0.53 16.27
CA TYR A 136 -12.55 -0.81 15.37
C TYR A 136 -12.00 0.51 14.82
N GLU A 137 -10.70 0.68 14.82
CA GLU A 137 -10.03 1.69 13.98
C GLU A 137 -9.68 1.05 12.65
N VAL A 138 -10.06 1.68 11.55
CA VAL A 138 -9.83 1.17 10.19
C VAL A 138 -9.06 2.17 9.33
N SER A 139 -8.23 1.65 8.44
CA SER A 139 -7.53 2.43 7.42
C SER A 139 -8.53 2.99 6.41
N GLY A 140 -8.32 4.23 5.98
CA GLY A 140 -9.09 4.81 4.88
C GLY A 140 -8.90 4.08 3.54
N ASP A 141 -7.80 3.35 3.36
CA ASP A 141 -7.52 2.57 2.16
C ASP A 141 -8.11 1.14 2.22
N LEU A 142 -8.61 0.71 3.39
CA LEU A 142 -9.22 -0.62 3.56
C LEU A 142 -10.42 -0.79 2.62
N ASN A 143 -10.55 -1.99 2.03
CA ASN A 143 -11.70 -2.32 1.21
C ASN A 143 -12.98 -2.42 2.07
N ILE A 144 -14.07 -1.81 1.62
CA ILE A 144 -15.34 -1.79 2.37
C ILE A 144 -15.87 -3.20 2.62
N TYR A 145 -15.74 -4.09 1.62
CA TYR A 145 -16.23 -5.47 1.71
C TYR A 145 -15.39 -6.31 2.67
N GLU A 146 -14.07 -6.07 2.75
CA GLU A 146 -13.20 -6.70 3.74
C GLU A 146 -13.57 -6.27 5.16
N MET A 147 -13.88 -4.98 5.36
CA MET A 147 -14.38 -4.48 6.63
C MET A 147 -15.69 -5.19 7.03
N PHE A 148 -16.67 -5.23 6.12
CA PHE A 148 -17.96 -5.88 6.38
C PHE A 148 -17.83 -7.37 6.67
N GLU A 149 -16.97 -8.08 5.94
CA GLU A 149 -16.68 -9.49 6.20
C GLU A 149 -16.11 -9.69 7.61
N TYR A 150 -15.14 -8.85 8.00
CA TYR A 150 -14.48 -8.93 9.30
C TYR A 150 -15.45 -8.73 10.47
N ILE A 151 -16.34 -7.74 10.39
CA ILE A 151 -17.31 -7.46 11.47
C ILE A 151 -18.61 -8.26 11.32
N GLY A 152 -18.70 -9.19 10.35
CA GLY A 152 -19.87 -10.04 10.14
C GLY A 152 -21.12 -9.32 9.59
N VAL A 153 -20.95 -8.17 8.93
CA VAL A 153 -22.04 -7.42 8.30
C VAL A 153 -22.28 -7.90 6.88
N SER A 154 -23.54 -8.17 6.54
CA SER A 154 -23.88 -8.56 5.16
C SER A 154 -23.76 -7.36 4.20
N ALA A 155 -22.91 -7.50 3.18
CA ALA A 155 -22.82 -6.59 2.04
C ALA A 155 -24.02 -6.68 1.08
N LYS A 156 -25.01 -7.52 1.37
CA LYS A 156 -26.22 -7.63 0.54
C LYS A 156 -26.94 -6.28 0.51
N ASN A 157 -27.23 -5.81 -0.71
CA ASN A 157 -27.85 -4.51 -1.01
C ASN A 157 -26.98 -3.29 -0.64
N PHE A 158 -25.68 -3.47 -0.40
CA PHE A 158 -24.75 -2.35 -0.31
C PHE A 158 -24.32 -1.94 -1.71
N GLU A 159 -24.47 -0.66 -2.03
CA GLU A 159 -23.99 -0.05 -3.27
C GLU A 159 -23.18 1.20 -2.90
N SER A 160 -21.96 1.29 -3.44
CA SER A 160 -21.06 2.42 -3.30
C SER A 160 -20.32 2.57 -4.61
N SER A 161 -20.07 3.81 -5.03
CA SER A 161 -19.28 4.13 -6.22
C SER A 161 -17.79 3.87 -6.01
N TYR A 162 -17.39 3.68 -4.74
CA TYR A 162 -16.02 3.44 -4.30
C TYR A 162 -15.88 2.10 -3.59
N ASN A 163 -14.65 1.57 -3.57
CA ASN A 163 -14.34 0.31 -2.91
C ASN A 163 -13.61 0.48 -1.57
N THR A 164 -13.18 1.70 -1.21
CA THR A 164 -12.39 1.97 0.01
C THR A 164 -13.22 2.67 1.07
N MET A 165 -12.88 2.47 2.35
CA MET A 165 -13.55 3.13 3.47
C MET A 165 -13.53 4.66 3.38
N SER A 166 -12.42 5.24 2.90
CA SER A 166 -12.30 6.69 2.66
C SER A 166 -13.21 7.17 1.52
N GLY A 167 -13.28 6.42 0.42
CA GLY A 167 -14.12 6.75 -0.73
C GLY A 167 -15.61 6.66 -0.38
N TRP A 168 -16.00 5.62 0.35
CA TRP A 168 -17.36 5.47 0.85
C TRP A 168 -17.74 6.60 1.81
N ALA A 169 -16.88 6.94 2.77
CA ALA A 169 -17.14 8.06 3.67
C ALA A 169 -17.32 9.39 2.91
N LEU A 170 -16.51 9.66 1.88
CA LEU A 170 -16.67 10.86 1.05
C LEU A 170 -17.98 10.86 0.26
N GLU A 171 -18.44 9.69 -0.19
CA GLU A 171 -19.74 9.53 -0.87
C GLU A 171 -20.90 9.82 0.09
N GLU A 172 -20.85 9.33 1.32
CA GLU A 172 -21.88 9.56 2.34
C GLU A 172 -21.92 11.01 2.84
N PHE A 173 -20.77 11.67 2.97
CA PHE A 173 -20.72 13.06 3.42
C PHE A 173 -21.02 14.07 2.30
N GLU A 174 -20.85 13.73 1.03
CA GLU A 174 -20.93 14.65 -0.13
C GLU A 174 -19.99 15.88 -0.04
N HIS A 175 -19.04 15.89 0.90
CA HIS A 175 -18.00 16.91 1.05
C HIS A 175 -16.74 16.32 1.70
N ILE A 176 -15.67 17.10 1.80
CA ILE A 176 -14.48 16.72 2.59
C ILE A 176 -14.85 16.86 4.08
N PRO A 177 -14.87 15.78 4.87
CA PRO A 177 -15.31 15.84 6.25
C PRO A 177 -14.26 16.44 7.17
N GLN A 178 -14.64 16.73 8.41
CA GLN A 178 -13.71 17.07 9.49
C GLN A 178 -13.46 15.87 10.41
N VAL A 179 -12.32 15.86 11.11
CA VAL A 179 -12.08 14.87 12.16
C VAL A 179 -13.17 15.00 13.24
N GLY A 180 -13.79 13.88 13.59
CA GLY A 180 -14.91 13.77 14.52
C GLY A 180 -16.28 13.74 13.84
N GLU A 181 -16.35 13.98 12.53
CA GLU A 181 -17.60 13.85 11.77
C GLU A 181 -17.96 12.37 11.55
N SER A 182 -19.26 12.07 11.56
CA SER A 182 -19.74 10.68 11.58
C SER A 182 -21.02 10.48 10.77
N PHE A 183 -21.22 9.25 10.28
CA PHE A 183 -22.45 8.81 9.64
C PHE A 183 -22.82 7.39 10.10
N ASP A 184 -24.08 7.02 9.92
CA ASP A 184 -24.62 5.71 10.28
C ASP A 184 -24.94 4.88 9.05
N TYR A 185 -24.62 3.59 9.10
CA TYR A 185 -25.02 2.62 8.08
C TYR A 185 -25.39 1.28 8.72
N LYS A 186 -26.66 0.87 8.57
CA LYS A 186 -27.25 -0.29 9.26
C LYS A 186 -27.02 -0.18 10.78
N ASN A 187 -26.27 -1.11 11.36
CA ASN A 187 -25.90 -1.15 12.78
C ASN A 187 -24.49 -0.59 13.03
N LEU A 188 -23.93 0.17 12.08
CA LEU A 188 -22.59 0.73 12.17
C LEU A 188 -22.66 2.24 12.36
N HIS A 189 -21.86 2.74 13.28
CA HIS A 189 -21.56 4.16 13.44
C HIS A 189 -20.10 4.39 13.00
N ILE A 190 -19.90 5.17 11.93
CA ILE A 190 -18.59 5.41 11.33
C ILE A 190 -18.19 6.84 11.62
N THR A 191 -17.03 7.05 12.24
CA THR A 191 -16.48 8.37 12.59
C THR A 191 -15.12 8.59 11.94
N VAL A 192 -14.88 9.75 11.35
CA VAL A 192 -13.56 10.13 10.82
C VAL A 192 -12.62 10.46 11.98
N THR A 193 -11.50 9.74 12.12
CA THR A 193 -10.54 9.95 13.22
C THR A 193 -9.25 10.63 12.78
N SER A 194 -8.88 10.53 11.49
CA SER A 194 -7.66 11.16 10.98
C SER A 194 -7.79 11.56 9.51
N ILE A 195 -7.25 12.74 9.18
CA ILE A 195 -7.17 13.29 7.83
C ILE A 195 -5.74 13.82 7.61
N GLU A 196 -5.13 13.43 6.50
CA GLU A 196 -3.82 13.94 6.04
C GLU A 196 -3.94 14.37 4.58
N ASP A 197 -3.46 15.57 4.23
CA ASP A 197 -3.50 16.11 2.86
C ASP A 197 -4.88 16.01 2.17
N ASN A 198 -5.96 16.32 2.93
CA ASN A 198 -7.37 16.19 2.52
C ASN A 198 -7.83 14.76 2.21
N ARG A 199 -7.06 13.74 2.60
CA ARG A 199 -7.42 12.33 2.51
C ARG A 199 -7.77 11.79 3.88
N ILE A 200 -8.90 11.11 4.00
CA ILE A 200 -9.26 10.38 5.22
C ILE A 200 -8.29 9.20 5.35
N THR A 201 -7.45 9.21 6.38
CA THR A 201 -6.46 8.14 6.61
C THR A 201 -6.94 7.11 7.61
N LYS A 202 -7.81 7.50 8.55
CA LYS A 202 -8.39 6.58 9.53
C LYS A 202 -9.85 6.90 9.83
N LEU A 203 -10.63 5.85 10.05
CA LEU A 203 -11.99 5.92 10.55
C LEU A 203 -12.13 5.01 11.77
N LYS A 204 -13.07 5.34 12.66
CA LYS A 204 -13.54 4.46 13.73
C LYS A 204 -14.89 3.90 13.32
N VAL A 205 -15.06 2.58 13.43
CA VAL A 205 -16.31 1.88 13.16
C VAL A 205 -16.79 1.27 14.48
N GLU A 206 -18.00 1.62 14.89
CA GLU A 206 -18.63 1.08 16.09
C GLU A 206 -19.87 0.28 15.70
N VAL A 207 -19.98 -0.94 16.22
CA VAL A 207 -21.10 -1.83 15.95
C VAL A 207 -22.11 -1.70 17.09
N ALA A 208 -23.31 -1.21 16.79
CA ALA A 208 -24.40 -1.20 17.75
C ALA A 208 -24.93 -2.63 17.97
N GLU A 209 -25.07 -3.04 19.23
CA GLU A 209 -25.74 -4.30 19.58
C GLU A 209 -27.19 -4.25 19.07
N GLN A 210 -27.57 -5.23 18.26
CA GLN A 210 -28.98 -5.39 17.92
C GLN A 210 -29.72 -5.85 19.18
N THR A 211 -30.52 -4.97 19.77
CA THR A 211 -31.56 -5.39 20.71
C THR A 211 -32.53 -6.29 19.94
N ASN A 212 -32.43 -7.60 20.17
CA ASN A 212 -33.45 -8.56 19.77
C ASN A 212 -34.75 -8.21 20.52
N ASP A 213 -35.61 -7.41 19.90
CA ASP A 213 -37.02 -7.35 20.26
C ASP A 213 -37.69 -8.66 19.78
N ASN A 214 -37.42 -9.74 20.50
CA ASN A 214 -38.32 -10.89 20.53
C ASN A 214 -39.53 -10.50 21.39
N THR A 215 -40.52 -9.84 20.77
CA THR A 215 -41.88 -9.95 21.28
C THR A 215 -42.45 -11.26 20.76
N ASP A 216 -42.15 -12.34 21.48
CA ASP A 216 -42.89 -13.60 21.36
C ASP A 216 -44.35 -13.32 21.77
N SER A 217 -45.22 -13.16 20.79
CA SER A 217 -46.66 -13.33 21.00
C SER A 217 -46.97 -14.83 21.00
N GLU A 218 -46.68 -15.49 22.11
CA GLU A 218 -47.31 -16.75 22.51
C GLU A 218 -48.10 -16.50 23.80
N GLU A 219 -49.43 -16.36 23.69
CA GLU A 219 -50.33 -16.86 24.72
C GLU A 219 -51.21 -17.95 24.08
N GLU A 220 -50.96 -19.16 24.57
CA GLU A 220 -51.66 -20.40 24.28
C GLU A 220 -53.15 -20.34 24.66
N GLY A 221 -53.96 -21.17 23.99
CA GLY A 221 -55.38 -21.28 24.25
C GLY A 221 -55.76 -22.06 25.50
N TYR A 222 -57.04 -21.89 25.87
CA TYR A 222 -57.93 -22.92 26.43
C TYR A 222 -59.34 -22.71 25.89
#